data_AF-A0A7T5UHP6-F1
#
_entry.id   AF-A0A7T5UHP6-F1
#
_cell.length_a   1.000
_cell.length_b   1.000
_cell.length_c   1.000
_cell.angle_alpha   90.00
_cell.angle_beta   90.00
_cell.angle_gamma   90.00
#
_symmetry.space_group_name_H-M   'P 1'
#
loop_
_entity.id
_entity.type
_entity.pdbx_description
1 polymer ?
#
loop_
_entity_poly.entity_id
_entity_poly.type
_entity_poly.pdbx_seq_one_letter_code
_entity_poly.pdbx_strand_id
1 'polypeptide(L)'
;MPRRVLEGVVVSDKMEKTVTVLVERRYMHPVYKKYIRKSDKFAAHDENNAFQVGDRVQIEECRPLSKRKTWTVITQPSKEALARTADKKKAKVDAKKAEEAAKETAKVEKKEAKARAKAEKAETKTKKTTTKTAKAKKDE
;
A
#
# COMPACT_ATOMS: atom_id res chain seq x y z
N MET A 1 -29.36 -11.61 -21.77
CA MET A 1 -28.44 -12.76 -21.68
C MET A 1 -27.92 -12.86 -20.26
N PRO A 2 -27.77 -14.07 -19.68
CA PRO A 2 -27.20 -14.24 -18.35
C PRO A 2 -25.72 -13.81 -18.34
N ARG A 3 -25.26 -13.28 -17.20
CA ARG A 3 -23.85 -12.90 -17.02
C ARG A 3 -23.00 -14.16 -16.87
N ARG A 4 -21.78 -14.12 -17.38
CA ARG A 4 -20.87 -15.28 -17.32
C ARG A 4 -20.26 -15.39 -15.93
N VAL A 5 -20.34 -16.58 -15.35
CA VAL A 5 -19.68 -16.93 -14.08
C VAL A 5 -18.51 -17.87 -14.37
N LEU A 6 -17.36 -17.60 -13.77
CA LEU A 6 -16.16 -18.42 -13.85
C LEU A 6 -15.70 -18.80 -12.45
N GLU A 7 -15.11 -19.99 -12.32
CA GLU A 7 -14.53 -20.46 -11.07
C GLU A 7 -13.01 -20.50 -11.18
N GLY A 8 -12.32 -20.14 -10.11
CA GLY A 8 -10.86 -20.13 -10.09
C GLY A 8 -10.26 -20.03 -8.70
N VAL A 9 -8.93 -19.94 -8.66
CA VAL A 9 -8.15 -19.84 -7.43
C VAL A 9 -7.48 -18.47 -7.36
N VAL A 10 -7.48 -17.86 -6.18
CA VAL A 10 -6.79 -16.57 -5.96
C VAL A 10 -5.27 -16.81 -5.94
N VAL A 11 -4.55 -16.12 -6.83
CA VAL A 11 -3.08 -16.19 -6.93
C VAL A 11 -2.41 -14.99 -6.27
N SER A 12 -3.09 -13.84 -6.19
CA SER A 12 -2.51 -12.64 -5.55
C SER A 12 -3.57 -11.73 -4.94
N ASP A 13 -3.31 -11.32 -3.71
CA ASP A 13 -4.08 -10.37 -2.88
C ASP A 13 -3.32 -9.05 -2.63
N LYS A 14 -2.27 -8.76 -3.41
CA LYS A 14 -1.37 -7.62 -3.17
C LYS A 14 -2.01 -6.25 -3.44
N MET A 15 -3.07 -6.23 -4.25
CA MET A 15 -3.74 -5.01 -4.68
C MET A 15 -4.90 -4.68 -3.75
N GLU A 16 -5.16 -3.39 -3.54
CA GLU A 16 -6.31 -2.97 -2.74
C GLU A 16 -7.63 -3.18 -3.50
N LYS A 17 -8.62 -3.70 -2.78
CA LYS A 17 -9.98 -4.01 -3.26
C LYS A 17 -10.02 -4.88 -4.52
N THR A 18 -8.97 -5.68 -4.72
CA THR A 18 -8.74 -6.43 -5.96
C THR A 18 -8.00 -7.71 -5.67
N VAL A 19 -8.51 -8.81 -6.21
CA VAL A 19 -7.81 -10.10 -6.20
C VAL A 19 -7.55 -10.58 -7.61
N THR A 20 -6.40 -11.21 -7.83
CA THR A 20 -6.07 -11.84 -9.11
C THR A 20 -6.44 -13.31 -9.05
N VAL A 21 -7.41 -13.71 -9.86
CA VAL A 21 -7.95 -15.07 -9.91
C VAL A 21 -7.41 -15.79 -11.15
N LEU A 22 -6.89 -16.99 -10.98
CA LEU A 22 -6.50 -17.88 -12.08
C LEU A 22 -7.67 -18.82 -12.36
N VAL A 23 -8.18 -18.74 -13.59
CA VAL A 23 -9.26 -19.60 -14.08
C VAL A 23 -8.66 -20.59 -15.06
N GLU A 24 -8.88 -21.87 -14.82
CA GLU A 24 -8.49 -22.94 -15.71
C GLU A 24 -9.70 -23.40 -16.54
N ARG A 25 -9.51 -23.51 -17.86
CA ARG A 25 -10.46 -24.16 -18.75
C ARG A 25 -9.81 -25.30 -19.50
N ARG A 26 -10.57 -26.36 -19.74
CA ARG A 26 -10.20 -27.45 -20.63
C ARG A 26 -10.91 -27.24 -21.96
N TYR A 27 -10.17 -27.35 -23.05
CA TYR A 27 -10.75 -27.35 -24.38
C TYR A 27 -10.11 -28.47 -25.20
N MET A 28 -10.85 -28.95 -26.19
CA MET A 28 -10.36 -29.93 -27.13
C MET A 28 -9.60 -29.23 -28.25
N HIS A 29 -8.35 -29.64 -28.51
CA HIS A 29 -7.62 -29.14 -29.67
C HIS A 29 -8.39 -29.52 -30.95
N PRO A 30 -8.69 -28.58 -31.86
CA PRO A 30 -9.62 -28.82 -32.97
C PRO A 30 -9.15 -29.94 -33.91
N VAL A 31 -7.84 -30.03 -34.16
CA VAL A 31 -7.25 -31.02 -35.08
C VAL A 31 -6.96 -32.34 -34.38
N TYR A 32 -6.34 -32.28 -33.20
CA TYR A 32 -5.76 -33.45 -32.54
C TYR A 32 -6.71 -34.12 -31.55
N LYS A 33 -7.86 -33.48 -31.27
CA LYS A 33 -8.89 -33.96 -30.33
C LYS A 33 -8.38 -34.27 -28.91
N LYS A 34 -7.17 -33.84 -28.55
CA LYS A 34 -6.60 -33.93 -27.21
C LYS A 34 -7.17 -32.81 -26.33
N TYR A 35 -7.53 -33.15 -25.10
CA TYR A 35 -7.91 -32.16 -24.10
C TYR A 35 -6.68 -31.42 -23.56
N ILE A 36 -6.67 -30.10 -23.72
CA ILE A 36 -5.59 -29.21 -23.26
C ILE A 36 -6.15 -28.26 -22.20
N ARG A 37 -5.35 -28.00 -21.15
CA ARG A 37 -5.66 -27.00 -20.12
C ARG A 37 -5.09 -25.64 -20.55
N LYS A 38 -5.89 -24.59 -20.46
CA LYS A 38 -5.46 -23.20 -20.62
C LYS A 38 -5.87 -22.41 -19.38
N SER A 39 -4.94 -21.66 -18.82
CA SER A 39 -5.16 -20.79 -17.67
C SER A 39 -5.08 -19.33 -18.09
N ASP A 40 -6.06 -18.55 -17.63
CA ASP A 40 -6.12 -17.10 -17.85
C ASP A 40 -6.27 -16.41 -16.47
N LYS A 41 -5.68 -15.23 -16.30
CA LYS A 41 -5.73 -14.47 -15.04
C LYS A 41 -6.71 -13.30 -15.16
N PHE A 42 -7.60 -13.18 -14.18
CA PHE A 42 -8.62 -12.13 -14.13
C PHE A 42 -8.45 -11.27 -12.89
N ALA A 43 -8.62 -9.95 -13.05
CA ALA A 43 -8.65 -9.03 -11.92
C ALA A 43 -10.10 -8.88 -11.45
N ALA A 44 -10.40 -9.43 -10.28
CA ALA A 44 -11.73 -9.40 -9.69
C ALA A 44 -11.82 -8.34 -8.59
N HIS A 45 -12.97 -7.67 -8.50
CA HIS A 45 -13.26 -6.71 -7.45
C HIS A 45 -13.81 -7.42 -6.21
N ASP A 46 -13.17 -7.11 -5.09
CA ASP A 46 -13.59 -7.45 -3.74
C ASP A 46 -13.53 -6.16 -2.92
N GLU A 47 -14.63 -5.72 -2.32
CA GLU A 47 -14.66 -4.47 -1.56
C GLU A 47 -14.00 -4.58 -0.19
N ASN A 48 -14.09 -5.77 0.42
CA ASN A 48 -13.69 -5.99 1.82
C ASN A 48 -12.29 -6.60 1.94
N ASN A 49 -11.65 -6.99 0.82
CA ASN A 49 -10.39 -7.75 0.81
C ASN A 49 -10.49 -9.00 1.70
N ALA A 50 -11.63 -9.70 1.60
CA ALA A 50 -11.94 -10.86 2.41
C ALA A 50 -11.17 -12.11 1.94
N PHE A 51 -10.79 -12.18 0.66
CA PHE A 51 -10.14 -13.35 0.07
C PHE A 51 -8.61 -13.27 0.15
N GLN A 52 -8.00 -14.41 0.43
CA GLN A 52 -6.56 -14.61 0.52
C GLN A 52 -6.05 -15.47 -0.65
N VAL A 53 -4.72 -15.52 -0.79
CA VAL A 53 -4.08 -16.40 -1.79
C VAL A 53 -4.38 -17.86 -1.46
N GLY A 54 -4.82 -18.62 -2.46
CA GLY A 54 -5.21 -20.03 -2.33
C GLY A 54 -6.71 -20.28 -2.23
N ASP A 55 -7.52 -19.25 -2.01
CA ASP A 55 -8.98 -19.40 -1.91
C ASP A 55 -9.61 -19.73 -3.27
N ARG A 56 -10.61 -20.62 -3.26
CA ARG A 56 -11.46 -20.89 -4.43
C ARG A 56 -12.62 -19.90 -4.46
N VAL A 57 -12.78 -19.21 -5.57
CA VAL A 57 -13.78 -18.17 -5.75
C VAL A 57 -14.49 -18.30 -7.08
N GLN A 58 -15.76 -17.87 -7.09
CA GLN A 58 -16.57 -17.65 -8.28
C GLN A 58 -16.60 -16.16 -8.59
N ILE A 59 -16.34 -15.82 -9.85
CA ILE A 59 -16.32 -14.45 -10.37
C ILE A 59 -17.35 -14.28 -11.47
N GLU A 60 -17.96 -13.11 -11.56
CA GLU A 60 -18.96 -12.76 -12.57
C GLU A 60 -18.55 -11.51 -13.36
N GLU A 61 -18.93 -11.49 -14.63
CA GLU A 61 -18.77 -10.33 -15.50
C GLU A 61 -19.56 -9.12 -14.98
N CYS A 62 -18.88 -7.99 -14.83
CA CYS A 62 -19.48 -6.75 -14.37
C CYS A 62 -19.12 -5.58 -15.30
N ARG A 63 -19.72 -4.42 -15.03
CA ARG A 63 -19.31 -3.18 -15.70
C ARG A 63 -17.81 -2.95 -15.46
N PRO A 64 -17.06 -2.40 -16.41
CA PRO A 64 -15.66 -2.06 -16.17
C PRO A 64 -15.50 -1.14 -14.95
N LEU A 65 -14.77 -1.61 -13.94
CA LEU A 65 -14.43 -0.83 -12.74
C LEU A 65 -13.06 -0.17 -12.88
N SER A 66 -12.20 -0.73 -13.74
CA SER A 66 -10.92 -0.16 -14.14
C SER A 66 -10.52 -0.65 -15.53
N LYS A 67 -9.32 -0.28 -16.00
CA LYS A 67 -8.76 -0.78 -17.26
C LYS A 67 -8.68 -2.32 -17.36
N ARG A 68 -8.53 -3.01 -16.23
CA ARG A 68 -8.38 -4.49 -16.19
C ARG A 68 -9.43 -5.19 -15.32
N LYS A 69 -10.08 -4.48 -14.39
CA LYS A 69 -11.07 -5.04 -13.46
C LYS A 69 -12.45 -4.97 -14.10
N THR A 70 -12.88 -6.09 -14.68
CA THR A 70 -14.19 -6.29 -15.31
C THR A 70 -14.96 -7.46 -14.69
N TRP A 71 -14.49 -7.94 -13.53
CA TRP A 71 -15.04 -9.09 -12.83
C TRP A 71 -15.31 -8.74 -11.37
N THR A 72 -16.36 -9.28 -10.79
CA THR A 72 -16.71 -9.14 -9.37
C THR A 72 -16.76 -10.51 -8.71
N VAL A 73 -16.28 -10.64 -7.47
CA VAL A 73 -16.38 -11.90 -6.72
C VAL A 73 -17.80 -12.07 -6.18
N ILE A 74 -18.44 -13.21 -6.46
CA ILE A 74 -19.80 -13.53 -5.97
C ILE A 74 -19.74 -14.39 -4.71
N THR A 75 -18.73 -15.26 -4.61
CA THR A 75 -18.61 -16.20 -3.49
C THR A 75 -18.66 -15.46 -2.17
N GLN A 76 -19.45 -15.99 -1.22
CA GLN A 76 -19.51 -15.43 0.12
C GLN A 76 -18.25 -15.88 0.89
N PRO A 77 -17.53 -14.97 1.55
CA PRO A 77 -16.42 -15.35 2.41
C PRO A 77 -16.93 -16.19 3.57
N SER A 78 -16.14 -17.18 4.02
CA SER A 78 -16.46 -17.92 5.24
C SER A 78 -16.44 -16.96 6.44
N LYS A 79 -17.24 -17.27 7.47
CA LYS A 79 -17.29 -16.46 8.72
C LYS A 79 -15.90 -16.18 9.31
N GLU A 80 -14.98 -17.14 9.18
CA GLU A 80 -13.60 -17.02 9.63
C GLU A 80 -12.77 -16.03 8.80
N ALA A 81 -13.02 -15.92 7.50
CA ALA A 81 -12.30 -15.02 6.61
C ALA A 81 -12.62 -13.55 6.90
N LEU A 82 -13.89 -13.23 7.21
CA LEU A 82 -14.29 -11.87 7.62
C LEU A 82 -13.58 -11.41 8.90
N ALA A 83 -13.38 -12.30 9.87
CA ALA A 83 -12.69 -11.99 11.12
C ALA A 83 -11.23 -11.59 10.91
N ARG A 84 -10.51 -12.23 9.96
CA ARG A 84 -9.10 -11.94 9.65
C ARG A 84 -8.85 -10.54 9.08
N THR A 85 -9.88 -9.92 8.48
CA THR A 85 -9.75 -8.56 7.92
C THR A 85 -9.54 -7.50 9.00
N ALA A 86 -10.04 -7.74 10.22
CA ALA A 86 -9.85 -6.85 11.36
C ALA A 86 -8.38 -6.76 11.78
N ASP A 87 -7.66 -7.89 11.83
CA ASP A 87 -6.24 -7.94 12.21
C ASP A 87 -5.33 -7.26 11.18
N LYS A 88 -5.58 -7.46 9.87
CA LYS A 88 -4.79 -6.82 8.80
C LYS A 88 -5.01 -5.30 8.75
N LYS A 89 -6.23 -4.82 9.05
CA LYS A 89 -6.54 -3.38 9.18
C LYS A 89 -5.81 -2.77 10.38
N LYS A 90 -5.79 -3.46 11.52
CA LYS A 90 -5.11 -3.00 12.74
C LYS A 90 -3.61 -2.84 12.50
N ALA A 91 -2.95 -3.87 11.97
CA ALA A 91 -1.52 -3.83 11.64
C ALA A 91 -1.13 -2.72 10.64
N LYS A 92 -1.97 -2.44 9.64
CA LYS A 92 -1.70 -1.36 8.66
C LYS A 92 -1.89 0.04 9.27
N VAL A 93 -2.83 0.20 10.21
CA VAL A 93 -3.03 1.44 10.98
C VAL A 93 -1.88 1.66 11.96
N ASP A 94 -1.41 0.60 12.63
CA ASP A 94 -0.27 0.67 13.55
C ASP A 94 1.03 0.99 12.82
N ALA A 95 1.27 0.40 11.64
CA ALA A 95 2.43 0.72 10.80
C ALA A 95 2.40 2.16 10.27
N LYS A 96 1.22 2.67 9.89
CA LYS A 96 1.05 4.06 9.43
C LYS A 96 1.23 5.06 10.58
N LYS A 97 0.78 4.72 11.79
CA LYS A 97 0.97 5.51 13.01
C LYS A 97 2.44 5.53 13.45
N ALA A 98 3.18 4.43 13.26
CA ALA A 98 4.62 4.38 13.51
C ALA A 98 5.43 5.21 12.50
N GLU A 99 5.03 5.22 11.21
CA GLU A 99 5.68 6.04 10.18
C GLU A 99 5.39 7.56 10.38
N GLU A 100 4.19 7.91 10.84
CA GLU A 100 3.80 9.29 11.14
C GLU A 100 4.51 9.83 12.39
N ALA A 101 4.64 9.00 13.44
CA ALA A 101 5.40 9.34 14.65
C ALA A 101 6.90 9.54 14.35
N ALA A 102 7.49 8.73 13.46
CA ALA A 102 8.89 8.88 13.06
C ALA A 102 9.14 10.13 12.18
N LYS A 103 8.15 10.56 11.38
CA LYS A 103 8.22 11.82 10.62
C LYS A 103 8.06 13.05 11.52
N GLU A 104 7.32 12.94 12.61
CA GLU A 104 7.13 14.02 13.58
C GLU A 104 8.39 14.24 14.44
N THR A 105 9.03 13.18 14.93
CA THR A 105 10.30 13.28 15.69
C THR A 105 11.44 13.82 14.83
N ALA A 106 11.58 13.38 13.59
CA ALA A 106 12.60 13.88 12.66
C ALA A 106 12.40 15.36 12.28
N LYS A 107 11.15 15.86 12.32
CA LYS A 107 10.83 17.27 12.05
C LYS A 107 11.16 18.16 13.24
N VAL A 108 11.02 17.66 14.47
CA VAL A 108 11.38 18.35 15.72
C VAL A 108 12.90 18.45 15.87
N GLU A 109 13.64 17.37 15.61
CA GLU A 109 15.11 17.36 15.67
C GLU A 109 15.76 18.29 14.64
N LYS A 110 15.24 18.33 13.40
CA LYS A 110 15.69 19.31 12.38
C LYS A 110 15.39 20.76 12.79
N LYS A 111 14.31 21.00 13.54
CA LYS A 111 13.93 22.34 14.03
C LYS A 111 14.87 22.80 15.15
N GLU A 112 15.16 21.91 16.10
CA GLU A 112 16.11 22.17 17.19
C GLU A 112 17.54 22.34 16.69
N ALA A 113 18.03 21.49 15.77
CA ALA A 113 19.37 21.63 15.20
C ALA A 113 19.55 22.96 14.44
N LYS A 114 18.51 23.41 13.73
CA LYS A 114 18.52 24.71 13.03
C LYS A 114 18.48 25.89 14.00
N ALA A 115 17.84 25.75 15.16
CA ALA A 115 17.83 26.76 16.22
C ALA A 115 19.18 26.85 16.94
N ARG A 116 19.79 25.72 17.29
CA ARG A 116 21.11 25.65 17.94
C ARG A 116 22.24 26.22 17.07
N ALA A 117 22.24 25.90 15.77
CA ALA A 117 23.19 26.48 14.81
C ALA A 117 23.00 27.99 14.58
N LYS A 118 21.79 28.52 14.80
CA LYS A 118 21.49 29.96 14.70
C LYS A 118 21.92 30.72 15.95
N ALA A 119 21.87 30.09 17.12
CA ALA A 119 22.36 30.63 18.39
C ALA A 119 23.90 30.69 18.46
N GLU A 120 24.58 29.64 18.01
CA GLU A 120 26.06 29.58 17.99
C GLU A 120 26.67 30.65 17.05
N LYS A 121 26.00 30.92 15.92
CA LYS A 121 26.36 32.02 15.01
C LYS A 121 26.05 33.41 15.57
N ALA A 122 25.13 33.53 16.53
CA ALA A 122 24.83 34.78 17.21
C ALA A 122 25.86 35.09 18.32
N GLU A 123 26.30 34.08 19.07
CA GLU A 123 27.33 34.22 20.12
C GLU A 123 28.73 34.53 19.57
N THR A 124 29.10 33.95 18.42
CA THR A 124 30.36 34.29 17.74
C THR A 124 30.35 35.71 17.17
N LYS A 125 29.17 36.25 16.82
CA LYS A 125 29.01 37.62 16.33
C LYS A 125 29.06 38.66 17.45
N THR A 126 28.54 38.36 18.65
CA THR A 126 28.63 39.25 19.82
C THR A 126 30.05 39.28 20.41
N LYS A 127 30.75 38.15 20.50
CA LYS A 127 32.16 38.10 20.94
C LYS A 127 33.13 38.86 20.03
N LYS A 128 32.86 38.90 18.72
CA LYS A 128 33.68 39.65 17.75
C LYS A 128 33.44 41.16 17.79
N THR A 129 32.25 41.60 18.25
CA THR A 129 31.92 43.01 18.38
C THR A 129 32.50 43.61 19.66
N THR A 130 32.52 42.87 20.78
CA THR A 130 33.11 43.31 22.06
C THR A 130 34.64 43.39 22.04
N THR A 131 35.33 42.50 21.32
CA THR A 131 36.79 42.60 21.11
C THR A 131 37.20 43.76 20.20
N LYS A 132 36.33 44.16 19.25
CA LYS A 132 36.57 45.32 18.39
C LYS A 132 36.41 46.65 19.14
N THR A 133 35.43 46.74 20.06
CA THR A 133 35.24 47.94 20.90
C THR A 133 36.30 48.07 22.01
N ALA A 134 36.78 46.95 22.58
CA ALA A 134 37.86 46.97 23.57
C ALA A 134 39.22 47.38 23.00
N LYS A 135 39.46 47.16 21.69
CA LYS A 135 40.68 47.62 21.01
C LYS A 135 40.63 49.10 20.61
N ALA A 136 39.44 49.70 20.49
CA ALA A 136 39.28 51.12 20.17
C ALA A 136 39.38 52.06 21.38
N LYS A 137 39.33 51.53 22.62
CA LYS A 137 39.42 52.30 23.87
C LYS A 137 40.82 52.33 24.50
N LYS A 138 41.82 51.78 23.81
CA LYS A 138 43.23 51.68 24.29
C LYS A 138 44.18 52.63 23.56
N ASP A 139 43.66 53.46 22.64
CA ASP A 139 44.43 54.40 21.81
C ASP A 139 43.97 55.87 22.01
N GLU A 140 43.43 56.23 23.19
CA GLU A 140 43.20 57.62 23.63
C GLU A 140 43.82 57.86 25.01
#